data_AF-A0ABD4Q9K6-F1
#
_entry.id   AF-A0ABD4Q9K6-F1
#
_cell.length_a   1.000
_cell.length_b   1.000
_cell.length_c   1.000
_cell.angle_alpha   90.00
_cell.angle_beta   90.00
_cell.angle_gamma   90.00
#
_symmetry.space_group_name_H-M   'P 1'
#
loop_
_entity.id
_entity.type
_entity.pdbx_description
1 polymer ?
#
loop_
_entity_poly.entity_id
_entity_poly.type
_entity_poly.pdbx_seq_one_letter_code
_entity_poly.pdbx_strand_id
1 'polypeptide(L)'
;SGKTTLLKYDALGQLSKTVNAAGAATEYHYNAGHPSRTAYPDKTEDRFEHDAEGRLLSYTDALHSRTRWDYNEAGLIRQRHHPDDTTLTS
;
A
#
# COMPACT_ATOMS: atom_id res chain seq x y z
N SER A 1 -26.19 -5.35 -20.20
CA SER A 1 -24.98 -6.11 -19.83
C SER A 1 -24.54 -5.74 -18.44
N GLY A 2 -24.51 -6.70 -17.50
CA GLY A 2 -24.04 -6.47 -16.14
C GLY A 2 -22.52 -6.48 -16.10
N LYS A 3 -21.89 -5.33 -15.86
CA LYS A 3 -20.46 -5.26 -15.56
C LYS A 3 -20.28 -5.83 -14.15
N THR A 4 -19.81 -7.07 -14.07
CA THR A 4 -19.58 -7.74 -12.78
C THR A 4 -18.13 -7.54 -12.38
N THR A 5 -17.92 -7.05 -11.15
CA THR A 5 -16.60 -7.04 -10.51
C THR A 5 -16.55 -8.23 -9.56
N LEU A 6 -15.51 -9.06 -9.67
CA LEU A 6 -15.29 -10.16 -8.75
C LEU A 6 -14.42 -9.68 -7.59
N LEU A 7 -14.80 -10.06 -6.37
CA LEU A 7 -14.04 -9.81 -5.15
C LEU A 7 -13.60 -11.16 -4.58
N LYS A 8 -12.34 -11.25 -4.15
CA LYS A 8 -11.83 -12.39 -3.38
C LYS A 8 -11.23 -11.88 -2.08
N TYR A 9 -11.37 -12.69 -1.04
CA TYR A 9 -10.86 -12.40 0.28
C TYR A 9 -9.88 -13.50 0.72
N ASP A 10 -8.91 -13.17 1.55
CA ASP A 10 -8.01 -14.14 2.18
C ASP A 10 -8.68 -14.84 3.39
N ALA A 11 -7.94 -15.71 4.07
CA ALA A 11 -8.43 -16.46 5.23
C ALA A 11 -8.76 -15.58 6.44
N LEU A 12 -8.25 -14.34 6.48
CA LEU A 12 -8.52 -13.36 7.53
C LEU A 12 -9.69 -12.43 7.14
N GLY A 13 -10.32 -12.65 5.98
CA GLY A 13 -11.41 -11.83 5.48
C GLY A 13 -10.97 -10.51 4.86
N GLN A 14 -9.68 -10.34 4.54
CA GLN A 14 -9.15 -9.14 3.90
C GLN A 14 -9.26 -9.28 2.37
N LEU A 15 -9.57 -8.19 1.67
CA LEU A 15 -9.70 -8.19 0.20
C LEU A 15 -8.35 -8.57 -0.44
N SER A 16 -8.25 -9.72 -1.09
CA SER A 16 -6.99 -10.21 -1.68
C SER A 16 -6.92 -10.01 -3.20
N LYS A 17 -8.06 -9.91 -3.88
CA LYS A 17 -8.11 -9.70 -5.33
C LYS A 17 -9.40 -9.05 -5.79
N THR A 18 -9.29 -8.10 -6.73
CA THR A 18 -10.41 -7.65 -7.55
C THR A 18 -10.19 -8.05 -9.01
N VAL A 19 -11.27 -8.36 -9.72
CA VAL A 19 -11.23 -8.52 -11.19
C VAL A 19 -12.35 -7.68 -11.76
N ASN A 20 -12.00 -6.69 -12.59
CA ASN A 20 -12.98 -5.80 -13.21
C ASN A 20 -13.71 -6.50 -14.37
N ALA A 21 -14.73 -5.86 -14.93
CA ALA A 21 -15.52 -6.43 -16.03
C ALA A 21 -14.74 -6.69 -17.32
N ALA A 22 -13.53 -6.14 -17.48
CA ALA A 22 -12.62 -6.41 -18.60
C ALA A 22 -11.65 -7.57 -18.31
N GLY A 23 -11.75 -8.22 -17.14
CA GLY A 23 -10.86 -9.30 -16.72
C GLY A 23 -9.53 -8.82 -16.13
N ALA A 24 -9.31 -7.51 -16.00
CA ALA A 24 -8.09 -6.97 -15.42
C ALA A 24 -8.13 -7.15 -13.89
N ALA A 25 -7.03 -7.66 -13.34
CA ALA A 25 -6.94 -8.08 -11.95
C ALA A 25 -5.98 -7.21 -11.13
N THR A 26 -6.42 -6.77 -9.96
CA THR A 26 -5.58 -6.13 -8.94
C THR A 26 -5.48 -7.05 -7.74
N GLU A 27 -4.27 -7.30 -7.27
CA GLU A 27 -3.99 -8.18 -6.12
C GLU A 27 -3.49 -7.37 -4.94
N TYR A 28 -3.95 -7.72 -3.75
CA TYR A 28 -3.62 -7.04 -2.51
C TYR A 28 -2.98 -8.03 -1.56
N HIS A 29 -1.87 -7.63 -0.97
CA HIS A 29 -1.13 -8.43 -0.01
C HIS A 29 -1.04 -7.68 1.31
N TYR A 30 -1.01 -8.44 2.39
CA TYR A 30 -0.98 -7.93 3.75
C TYR A 30 0.17 -8.57 4.52
N ASN A 31 0.77 -7.80 5.43
CA ASN A 31 1.70 -8.28 6.45
C ASN A 31 1.17 -7.83 7.81
N ALA A 32 1.01 -8.75 8.75
CA ALA A 32 0.45 -8.50 10.09
C ALA A 32 -0.90 -7.73 10.07
N GLY A 33 -1.74 -7.95 9.04
CA GLY A 33 -3.03 -7.26 8.90
C GLY A 33 -2.97 -5.88 8.23
N HIS A 34 -1.78 -5.39 7.89
CA HIS A 34 -1.59 -4.12 7.19
C HIS A 34 -1.24 -4.37 5.71
N PRO A 35 -1.69 -3.51 4.77
CA PRO A 35 -1.27 -3.60 3.38
C PRO A 35 0.25 -3.65 3.27
N SER A 36 0.78 -4.52 2.43
CA SER A 36 2.23 -4.62 2.17
C SER A 36 2.56 -4.43 0.69
N ARG A 37 1.61 -4.79 -0.19
CA ARG A 37 1.76 -4.65 -1.64
C ARG A 37 0.41 -4.61 -2.34
N THR A 38 0.30 -3.76 -3.35
CA THR A 38 -0.79 -3.78 -4.35
C THR A 38 -0.17 -4.04 -5.71
N ALA A 39 -0.54 -5.13 -6.38
CA ALA A 39 -0.05 -5.47 -7.72
C ALA A 39 -1.14 -5.19 -8.76
N TYR A 40 -0.79 -4.39 -9.77
CA TYR A 40 -1.71 -3.93 -10.81
C TYR A 40 -1.67 -4.83 -12.06
N PRO A 41 -2.70 -4.76 -12.92
CA PRO A 41 -2.78 -5.57 -14.14
C PRO A 41 -1.61 -5.35 -15.13
N ASP A 42 -1.02 -4.16 -15.12
CA ASP A 42 0.12 -3.78 -15.96
C ASP A 42 1.48 -4.24 -15.38
N LYS A 43 1.44 -5.02 -14.29
CA LYS A 43 2.59 -5.52 -13.52
C LYS A 43 3.33 -4.48 -12.71
N THR A 44 2.86 -3.23 -12.67
CA THR A 44 3.34 -2.25 -11.69
C THR A 44 2.79 -2.59 -10.30
N GLU A 45 3.39 -2.00 -9.27
CA GLU A 45 3.00 -2.28 -7.90
C GLU A 45 3.27 -1.11 -6.98
N ASP A 46 2.42 -0.99 -5.95
CA ASP A 46 2.73 -0.17 -4.78
C ASP A 46 3.24 -1.08 -3.66
N ARG A 47 4.16 -0.56 -2.83
CA ARG A 47 4.70 -1.25 -1.65
C ARG A 47 4.56 -0.38 -0.41
N PHE A 48 4.27 -1.04 0.70
CA PHE A 48 4.02 -0.39 1.99
C PHE A 48 4.81 -1.12 3.08
N GLU A 49 5.50 -0.37 3.91
CA GLU A 49 6.20 -0.87 5.09
C GLU A 49 5.57 -0.25 6.32
N HIS A 50 5.22 -1.07 7.31
CA HIS A 50 4.62 -0.64 8.55
C HIS A 50 5.48 -1.07 9.73
N ASP A 51 5.47 -0.29 10.80
CA ASP A 51 6.03 -0.71 12.09
C ASP A 51 5.08 -1.66 12.85
N ALA A 52 5.51 -2.10 14.03
CA ALA A 52 4.75 -3.03 14.86
C ALA A 52 3.42 -2.44 15.39
N GLU A 53 3.26 -1.12 15.40
CA GLU A 53 2.03 -0.43 15.78
C GLU A 53 1.13 -0.14 14.57
N GLY A 54 1.54 -0.57 13.37
CA GLY A 54 0.78 -0.38 12.14
C GLY A 54 0.95 0.99 11.51
N ARG A 55 1.94 1.79 11.92
CA ARG A 55 2.23 3.09 11.32
C ARG A 55 3.09 2.92 10.07
N LEU A 56 2.84 3.73 9.05
CA LEU A 56 3.51 3.63 7.76
C LEU A 56 4.95 4.18 7.84
N LEU A 57 5.94 3.32 7.69
CA LEU A 57 7.36 3.67 7.63
C LEU A 57 7.77 4.11 6.23
N SER A 58 7.26 3.43 5.20
CA SER A 58 7.52 3.83 3.82
C SER A 58 6.43 3.40 2.85
N TYR A 59 6.33 4.18 1.78
CA TYR A 59 5.47 3.93 0.63
C TYR A 59 6.29 4.10 -0.63
N THR A 60 6.26 3.10 -1.50
CA THR A 60 6.85 3.15 -2.83
C THR A 60 5.75 2.95 -3.85
N ASP A 61 5.57 3.93 -4.75
CA ASP A 61 4.56 3.83 -5.80
C ASP A 61 5.04 3.00 -7.00
N ALA A 62 4.10 2.74 -7.92
CA ALA A 62 4.33 2.10 -9.22
C ALA A 62 5.46 2.70 -10.08
N LEU A 63 5.86 3.96 -9.83
CA LEU A 63 6.96 4.63 -10.52
C LEU A 63 8.29 4.52 -9.75
N HIS A 64 8.32 3.71 -8.68
CA HIS A 64 9.43 3.54 -7.76
C HIS A 64 9.79 4.79 -6.94
N SER A 65 8.88 5.76 -6.86
CA SER A 65 9.06 6.94 -6.03
C SER A 65 8.76 6.58 -4.58
N ARG A 66 9.73 6.81 -3.68
CA ARG A 66 9.62 6.41 -2.27
C ARG A 66 9.43 7.60 -1.34
N THR A 67 8.39 7.55 -0.51
CA THR A 67 8.19 8.46 0.62
C THR A 67 8.46 7.69 1.92
N ARG A 68 9.13 8.33 2.90
CA ARG A 68 9.38 7.75 4.24
C ARG A 68 8.88 8.67 5.35
N TRP A 69 8.49 8.07 6.47
CA TRP A 69 8.07 8.80 7.67
C TRP A 69 8.87 8.34 8.88
N ASP A 70 9.33 9.31 9.66
CA ASP A 70 9.89 9.09 10.98
C ASP A 70 8.90 9.55 12.04
N TYR A 71 8.77 8.77 13.11
CA TYR A 71 7.90 9.07 14.23
C TYR A 71 8.72 9.39 15.47
N ASN A 72 8.20 10.27 16.34
CA ASN A 72 8.75 10.49 17.68
C ASN A 72 8.18 9.46 18.67
N GLU A 73 8.66 9.50 19.92
CA GLU A 73 8.23 8.57 20.99
C GLU A 73 6.74 8.68 21.33
N ALA A 74 6.10 9.82 21.04
CA ALA A 74 4.66 10.01 21.19
C ALA A 74 3.85 9.44 20.00
N GLY A 75 4.51 8.85 19.02
CA GLY A 75 3.90 8.29 17.81
C GLY A 75 3.44 9.34 16.79
N LEU A 76 3.86 10.60 16.95
CA LEU A 76 3.57 11.67 15.99
C LEU A 76 4.65 11.72 14.90
N ILE A 77 4.26 12.12 13.69
CA ILE A 77 5.20 12.30 12.59
C ILE A 77 6.20 13.40 12.96
N ARG A 78 7.48 13.02 13.00
CA ARG A 78 8.61 13.94 13.19
C ARG A 78 9.13 14.47 11.87
N GLN A 79 9.19 13.61 10.84
CA GLN A 79 9.75 13.98 9.54
C GLN A 79 9.09 13.18 8.43
N ARG A 80 8.87 13.83 7.28
CA ARG A 80 8.50 13.18 6.03
C ARG A 80 9.59 13.43 4.98
N HIS A 81 10.10 12.35 4.40
CA HIS A 81 11.08 12.39 3.31
C HIS A 81 10.35 12.12 2.00
N HIS A 82 10.40 13.07 1.07
CA HIS A 82 9.83 12.93 -0.26
C HIS A 82 10.76 12.15 -1.19
N PRO A 83 10.25 11.66 -2.36
CA PRO A 83 11.06 10.94 -3.34
C PRO A 83 12.25 11.73 -3.90
N ASP A 84 12.18 13.05 -3.89
CA ASP A 84 13.26 13.96 -4.27
C ASP A 84 14.22 14.27 -3.10
N ASP A 85 14.16 13.48 -2.02
CA ASP A 85 14.85 13.66 -0.74
C ASP A 85 14.60 15.04 -0.08
N THR A 86 13.61 15.81 -0.54
CA THR A 86 13.16 16.99 0.20
C THR A 86 12.47 16.54 1.48
N THR A 87 12.77 17.22 2.58
CA THR A 87 12.23 16.90 3.89
C THR A 87 11.24 17.97 4.32
N LEU A 88 10.05 17.55 4.76
CA LEU A 88 9.15 18.43 5.48
C LEU A 88 9.22 18.05 6.95
N THR A 89 9.68 19.00 7.76
CA THR A 89 9.63 18.93 9.21
C THR A 89 8.29 19.49 9.68
N SER A 90 7.62 18.78 10.59
CA SER A 90 6.41 19.28 11.25
C SER A 90 6.72 20.25 12.37
#